data_AF-A0A417HMN2-F1
#
_entry.id   AF-A0A417HMN2-F1
#
_cell.length_a   1.000
_cell.length_b   1.000
_cell.length_c   1.000
_cell.angle_alpha   90.00
_cell.angle_beta   90.00
_cell.angle_gamma   90.00
#
_symmetry.space_group_name_H-M   'P 1'
#
loop_
_entity.id
_entity.type
_entity.pdbx_description
1 polymer ?
#
loop_
_entity_poly.entity_id
_entity_poly.type
_entity_poly.pdbx_seq_one_letter_code
_entity_poly.pdbx_strand_id
1 'polypeptide(L)'
;MTNQEILHQLKEIQGQVNGLIQALEREEQSQSVTATVGEVRRAAILEEVYRQGGSVTAADISVFAQRYGRSPRSCGGYYSGAAPSLAASEDKTRRELTAVGTELVLEAREKWGEDWLDRLPMDVLSNPHTPDTTIAF
;
A
#
# COMPACT_ATOMS: atom_id res chain seq x y z
N MET A 1 -30.57 42.01 -18.58
CA MET A 1 -29.47 41.10 -18.92
C MET A 1 -29.73 40.55 -20.31
N THR A 2 -28.83 40.77 -21.24
CA THR A 2 -28.97 40.32 -22.64
C THR A 2 -28.52 38.86 -22.78
N ASN A 3 -29.00 38.15 -23.80
CA ASN A 3 -28.54 36.78 -24.08
C ASN A 3 -27.02 36.71 -24.30
N GLN A 4 -26.39 37.79 -24.78
CA GLN A 4 -24.93 37.89 -24.92
C GLN A 4 -24.21 37.98 -23.57
N GLU A 5 -24.75 38.75 -22.62
CA GLU A 5 -24.20 38.83 -21.26
C GLU A 5 -24.29 37.49 -20.53
N ILE A 6 -25.42 36.78 -20.67
CA ILE A 6 -25.60 35.44 -20.10
C ILE A 6 -24.58 34.46 -20.69
N LEU A 7 -24.38 34.49 -22.01
CA LEU A 7 -23.45 33.58 -22.69
C LEU A 7 -21.99 33.87 -22.34
N HIS A 8 -21.65 35.13 -22.05
CA HIS A 8 -20.33 35.51 -21.54
C HIS A 8 -20.10 34.96 -20.12
N GLN A 9 -21.06 35.17 -19.21
CA GLN A 9 -20.99 34.64 -17.85
C GLN A 9 -20.86 33.10 -17.83
N LEU A 10 -21.62 32.41 -18.68
CA LEU A 10 -21.52 30.94 -18.80
C LEU A 10 -20.12 30.49 -19.25
N LYS A 11 -19.45 31.22 -20.14
CA LYS A 11 -18.08 30.92 -20.55
C LYS A 11 -17.05 31.18 -19.44
N GLU A 12 -17.24 32.23 -18.65
CA GLU A 12 -16.39 32.49 -17.48
C GLU A 12 -16.52 31.37 -16.44
N ILE A 13 -17.76 30.95 -16.14
CA ILE A 13 -18.03 29.83 -15.22
C ILE A 13 -17.39 28.55 -15.77
N GLN A 14 -17.51 28.26 -17.07
CA GLN A 14 -16.87 27.10 -17.68
C GLN A 14 -15.34 27.15 -17.51
N GLY A 15 -14.72 28.31 -17.70
CA GLY A 15 -13.29 28.51 -17.50
C GLY A 15 -12.87 28.26 -16.04
N GLN A 16 -13.64 28.78 -15.08
CA GLN A 16 -13.41 28.58 -13.65
C GLN A 16 -13.53 27.10 -13.25
N VAL A 17 -14.57 26.42 -13.72
CA VAL A 17 -14.79 24.99 -13.46
C VAL A 17 -13.65 24.16 -14.04
N ASN A 18 -13.23 24.42 -15.28
CA ASN A 18 -12.09 23.73 -15.89
C ASN A 18 -10.79 23.96 -15.11
N GLY A 19 -10.56 25.19 -14.63
CA GLY A 19 -9.42 25.50 -13.78
C GLY A 19 -9.44 24.73 -12.46
N LEU A 20 -10.62 24.57 -11.85
CA LEU A 20 -10.80 23.81 -10.62
C LEU A 20 -10.54 22.31 -10.83
N ILE A 21 -11.06 21.74 -11.93
CA ILE A 21 -10.82 20.33 -12.29
C ILE A 21 -9.32 20.07 -12.42
N GLN A 22 -8.61 20.90 -13.18
CA GLN A 22 -7.16 20.74 -13.34
C GLN A 22 -6.37 20.89 -12.04
N ALA A 23 -6.85 21.74 -11.12
CA ALA A 23 -6.22 21.88 -9.81
C ALA A 23 -6.39 20.61 -8.97
N LEU A 24 -7.60 20.04 -8.95
CA LEU A 24 -7.90 18.80 -8.25
C LEU A 24 -7.14 17.61 -8.83
N GLU A 25 -7.07 17.47 -10.16
CA GLU A 25 -6.30 16.41 -10.83
C GLU A 25 -4.80 16.50 -10.49
N ARG A 26 -4.24 17.72 -10.44
CA ARG A 26 -2.83 17.92 -10.03
C ARG A 26 -2.61 17.60 -8.56
N GLU A 27 -3.56 17.96 -7.69
CA GLU A 27 -3.49 17.66 -6.27
C GLU A 27 -3.50 16.14 -6.05
N GLU A 28 -4.37 15.41 -6.77
CA GLU A 28 -4.41 13.94 -6.76
C GLU A 28 -3.10 13.31 -7.26
N GLN A 29 -2.50 13.86 -8.33
CA GLN A 29 -1.18 13.41 -8.80
C GLN A 29 -0.02 13.78 -7.88
N SER A 30 -0.10 14.88 -7.14
CA SER A 30 0.93 15.26 -6.16
C SER A 30 0.76 14.56 -4.81
N GLN A 31 -0.40 13.93 -4.58
CA GLN A 31 -0.65 13.05 -3.45
C GLN A 31 -0.29 11.58 -3.71
N SER A 32 0.09 11.21 -4.94
CA SER A 32 0.43 9.81 -5.24
C SER A 32 1.62 9.36 -4.40
N VAL A 33 1.39 8.40 -3.51
CA VAL A 33 2.42 7.86 -2.63
C VAL A 33 3.37 7.02 -3.49
N THR A 34 4.67 7.21 -3.30
CA THR A 34 5.67 6.42 -4.04
C THR A 34 6.48 5.53 -3.10
N ALA A 35 6.75 4.32 -3.55
CA ALA A 35 7.61 3.36 -2.86
C ALA A 35 8.17 2.34 -3.86
N THR A 36 9.24 1.64 -3.49
CA THR A 36 9.71 0.55 -4.36
C THR A 36 8.84 -0.69 -4.22
N VAL A 37 8.73 -1.48 -5.29
CA VAL A 37 8.05 -2.79 -5.27
C VAL A 37 8.53 -3.64 -4.10
N GLY A 38 9.84 -3.68 -3.83
CA GLY A 38 10.43 -4.42 -2.73
C GLY A 38 9.98 -3.91 -1.35
N GLU A 39 9.91 -2.60 -1.14
CA GLU A 39 9.40 -2.00 0.09
C GLU A 39 7.95 -2.37 0.34
N VAL A 40 7.09 -2.14 -0.66
CA VAL A 40 5.66 -2.43 -0.62
C VAL A 40 5.40 -3.90 -0.31
N ARG A 41 6.09 -4.82 -1.00
CA ARG A 41 5.95 -6.27 -0.77
C ARG A 41 6.35 -6.71 0.64
N ARG A 42 7.33 -6.05 1.28
CA ARG A 42 7.72 -6.36 2.66
C ARG A 42 6.68 -5.86 3.64
N ALA A 43 6.27 -4.60 3.49
CA ALA A 43 5.27 -3.98 4.35
C ALA A 43 3.91 -4.68 4.25
N ALA A 44 3.51 -5.12 3.05
CA ALA A 44 2.19 -5.70 2.79
C ALA A 44 1.96 -6.98 3.59
N ILE A 45 2.99 -7.81 3.73
CA ILE A 45 2.90 -9.01 4.58
C ILE A 45 2.67 -8.63 6.05
N LEU A 46 3.41 -7.65 6.57
CA LEU A 46 3.27 -7.25 7.98
C LEU A 46 1.92 -6.59 8.25
N GLU A 47 1.44 -5.76 7.32
CA GLU A 47 0.11 -5.15 7.37
C GLU A 47 -1.01 -6.20 7.38
N GLU A 48 -0.91 -7.26 6.58
CA GLU A 48 -1.88 -8.37 6.61
C GLU A 48 -1.88 -9.09 7.96
N VAL A 49 -0.70 -9.37 8.52
CA VAL A 49 -0.61 -9.95 9.88
C VAL A 49 -1.25 -9.01 10.90
N TYR A 50 -1.01 -7.71 10.79
CA TYR A 50 -1.57 -6.70 11.67
C TYR A 50 -3.11 -6.63 11.57
N ARG A 51 -3.65 -6.59 10.34
CA ARG A 51 -5.11 -6.63 10.08
C ARG A 51 -5.78 -7.90 10.60
N GLN A 52 -5.04 -8.99 10.75
CA GLN A 52 -5.50 -10.25 11.36
C GLN A 52 -5.28 -10.33 12.89
N GLY A 53 -5.05 -9.19 13.55
CA GLY A 53 -4.87 -9.12 15.01
C GLY A 53 -3.44 -9.45 15.46
N GLY A 54 -2.47 -9.39 14.56
CA GLY A 54 -1.04 -9.50 14.88
C GLY A 54 -0.52 -10.92 15.05
N SER A 55 -1.31 -11.96 14.75
CA SER A 55 -0.89 -13.36 14.90
C SER A 55 -1.48 -14.23 13.80
N VAL A 56 -0.63 -14.93 13.04
CA VAL A 56 -1.06 -15.79 11.91
C VAL A 56 -0.26 -17.08 11.84
N THR A 57 -0.67 -18.05 11.04
CA THR A 57 0.15 -19.25 10.79
C THR A 57 1.23 -19.00 9.73
N ALA A 58 2.23 -19.87 9.67
CA ALA A 58 3.21 -19.82 8.57
C ALA A 58 2.57 -20.06 7.19
N ALA A 59 1.45 -20.80 7.14
CA ALA A 59 0.69 -21.02 5.90
C ALA A 59 0.02 -19.72 5.43
N ASP A 60 -0.55 -18.92 6.33
CA ASP A 60 -1.13 -17.62 5.99
C ASP A 60 -0.07 -16.67 5.42
N ILE A 61 1.11 -16.61 6.04
CA ILE A 61 2.23 -15.83 5.50
C ILE A 61 2.61 -16.30 4.09
N SER A 62 2.55 -17.61 3.82
CA SER A 62 2.82 -18.12 2.47
C SER A 62 1.78 -17.65 1.46
N VAL A 63 0.50 -17.58 1.85
CA VAL A 63 -0.57 -17.03 1.01
C VAL A 63 -0.31 -15.54 0.74
N PHE A 64 0.06 -14.74 1.75
CA PHE A 64 0.38 -13.33 1.55
C PHE A 64 1.61 -13.16 0.66
N ALA A 65 2.66 -13.94 0.87
CA ALA A 65 3.87 -13.90 0.05
C ALA A 65 3.53 -14.15 -1.42
N GLN A 66 2.69 -15.14 -1.72
CA GLN A 66 2.22 -15.41 -3.08
C GLN A 66 1.38 -14.27 -3.64
N ARG A 67 0.44 -13.73 -2.85
CA ARG A 67 -0.42 -12.59 -3.24
C ARG A 67 0.41 -11.38 -3.69
N TYR A 68 1.50 -11.09 -2.99
CA TYR A 68 2.38 -9.96 -3.27
C TYR A 68 3.64 -10.35 -4.07
N GLY A 69 3.63 -11.47 -4.80
CA GLY A 69 4.71 -11.84 -5.71
C GLY A 69 6.07 -12.07 -5.04
N ARG A 70 6.11 -12.37 -3.74
CA ARG A 70 7.33 -12.76 -3.03
C ARG A 70 7.56 -14.25 -3.10
N SER A 71 8.79 -14.64 -3.41
CA SER A 71 9.17 -16.05 -3.35
C SER A 71 9.21 -16.54 -1.89
N PRO A 72 8.75 -17.78 -1.61
CA PRO A 72 8.83 -18.34 -0.26
C PRO A 72 10.24 -18.30 0.32
N ARG A 73 11.27 -18.53 -0.51
CA ARG A 73 12.68 -18.46 -0.08
C ARG A 73 13.04 -17.10 0.53
N SER A 74 12.52 -16.00 -0.03
CA SER A 74 12.78 -14.65 0.47
C SER A 74 12.05 -14.32 1.78
N CYS A 75 11.08 -15.14 2.17
CA CYS A 75 10.25 -14.98 3.37
C CYS A 75 10.64 -15.94 4.50
N GLY A 76 11.76 -16.67 4.37
CA GLY A 76 12.19 -17.69 5.33
C GLY A 76 12.23 -17.20 6.78
N GLY A 77 12.70 -15.97 7.02
CA GLY A 77 12.72 -15.36 8.36
C GLY A 77 11.33 -15.13 8.96
N TYR A 78 10.32 -14.84 8.14
CA TYR A 78 8.93 -14.71 8.60
C TYR A 78 8.34 -16.06 8.95
N TYR A 79 8.60 -17.09 8.14
CA TYR A 79 8.13 -18.45 8.40
C TYR A 79 8.79 -19.09 9.60
N SER A 80 10.05 -18.79 9.90
CA SER A 80 10.74 -19.33 11.07
C SER A 80 10.49 -18.53 12.34
N GLY A 81 10.01 -17.28 12.22
CA GLY A 81 9.96 -16.34 13.35
C GLY A 81 11.33 -15.81 13.75
N ALA A 82 12.32 -15.87 12.84
CA ALA A 82 13.67 -15.35 13.06
C ALA A 82 13.84 -13.90 12.58
N ALA A 83 12.85 -13.36 11.85
CA ALA A 83 12.86 -11.96 11.47
C ALA A 83 12.59 -11.07 12.70
N PRO A 84 13.25 -9.91 12.85
CA PRO A 84 12.99 -9.00 13.96
C PRO A 84 11.52 -8.55 14.08
N SER A 85 10.78 -8.56 12.97
CA SER A 85 9.38 -8.15 12.87
C SER A 85 8.36 -9.24 13.25
N LEU A 86 8.76 -10.51 13.27
CA LEU A 86 7.86 -11.64 13.53
C LEU A 86 8.55 -12.68 14.41
N ALA A 87 7.95 -13.01 15.54
CA ALA A 87 8.41 -14.07 16.43
C ALA A 87 7.54 -15.33 16.28
N ALA A 88 8.09 -16.50 16.56
CA ALA A 88 7.28 -17.71 16.70
C ALA A 88 6.59 -17.71 18.07
N SER A 89 5.32 -18.13 18.11
CA SER A 89 4.62 -18.43 19.37
C SER A 89 5.34 -19.53 20.15
N GLU A 90 5.02 -19.67 21.43
CA GLU A 90 5.65 -20.67 22.32
C GLU A 90 5.50 -22.11 21.80
N ASP A 91 4.30 -22.45 21.31
CA ASP A 91 3.98 -23.74 20.69
C ASP A 91 4.47 -23.85 19.22
N LYS A 92 5.07 -22.78 18.70
CA LYS A 92 5.60 -22.62 17.34
C LYS A 92 4.57 -22.73 16.21
N THR A 93 3.27 -22.78 16.54
CA THR A 93 2.20 -22.91 15.53
C THR A 93 1.88 -21.59 14.82
N ARG A 94 2.17 -20.45 15.46
CA ARG A 94 1.87 -19.10 14.98
C ARG A 94 3.10 -18.21 14.87
N ARG A 95 2.95 -17.13 14.11
CA ARG A 95 3.89 -16.04 13.92
C ARG A 95 3.22 -14.76 14.35
N GLU A 96 3.84 -14.10 15.31
CA GLU A 96 3.29 -12.97 16.04
C GLU A 96 4.12 -11.73 15.71
N LEU A 97 3.44 -10.62 15.44
CA LEU A 97 4.10 -9.33 15.29
C LEU A 97 4.83 -9.00 16.59
N THR A 98 6.09 -8.65 16.45
CA THR A 98 6.88 -8.09 17.54
C THR A 98 6.55 -6.59 17.68
N ALA A 99 7.09 -5.94 18.71
CA ALA A 99 7.04 -4.49 18.83
C ALA A 99 7.65 -3.80 17.58
N VAL A 100 8.79 -4.30 17.10
CA VAL A 100 9.45 -3.83 15.87
C VAL A 100 8.55 -4.03 14.64
N GLY A 101 7.90 -5.20 14.53
CA GLY A 101 6.97 -5.46 13.42
C GLY A 101 5.77 -4.52 13.43
N THR A 102 5.25 -4.22 14.63
CA THR A 102 4.14 -3.29 14.81
C THR A 102 4.54 -1.86 14.44
N GLU A 103 5.72 -1.41 14.89
CA GLU A 103 6.27 -0.10 14.54
C GLU A 103 6.42 0.07 13.02
N LEU A 104 6.98 -0.91 12.32
CA LEU A 104 7.11 -0.89 10.85
C LEU A 104 5.74 -0.77 10.13
N VAL A 105 4.69 -1.37 10.69
CA VAL A 105 3.33 -1.26 10.14
C VAL A 105 2.79 0.15 10.37
N LEU A 106 2.95 0.70 11.57
CA LEU A 106 2.49 2.05 11.89
C LEU A 106 3.25 3.12 11.08
N GLU A 107 4.56 2.97 10.90
CA GLU A 107 5.37 3.82 10.02
C GLU A 107 4.86 3.78 8.58
N ALA A 108 4.54 2.59 8.06
CA ALA A 108 3.99 2.45 6.71
C ALA A 108 2.63 3.15 6.59
N ARG A 109 1.75 3.03 7.59
CA ARG A 109 0.45 3.70 7.61
C ARG A 109 0.56 5.21 7.75
N GLU A 110 1.51 5.71 8.54
CA GLU A 110 1.77 7.15 8.64
C GLU A 110 2.31 7.69 7.31
N LYS A 111 3.24 6.96 6.69
CA LYS A 111 3.89 7.36 5.44
C LYS A 111 2.96 7.27 4.24
N TRP A 112 2.12 6.24 4.19
CA TRP A 112 1.37 5.86 2.98
C TRP A 112 -0.14 5.98 3.14
N GLY A 113 -0.66 6.27 4.33
CA GLY A 113 -2.10 6.27 4.66
C GLY A 113 -2.56 4.92 5.21
N GLU A 114 -3.60 4.88 6.06
CA GLU A 114 -4.06 3.62 6.67
C GLU A 114 -4.67 2.62 5.67
N ASP A 115 -5.17 3.13 4.54
CA ASP A 115 -5.80 2.40 3.45
C ASP A 115 -4.80 1.97 2.35
N TRP A 116 -3.51 2.20 2.56
CA TRP A 116 -2.49 2.05 1.52
C TRP A 116 -2.46 0.67 0.85
N LEU A 117 -2.76 -0.39 1.61
CA LEU A 117 -2.80 -1.76 1.09
C LEU A 117 -3.91 -1.95 0.04
N ASP A 118 -4.99 -1.18 0.16
CA ASP A 118 -6.18 -1.30 -0.67
C ASP A 118 -6.04 -0.54 -2.01
N ARG A 119 -5.04 0.35 -2.12
CA ARG A 119 -4.72 1.12 -3.33
C ARG A 119 -3.66 0.48 -4.22
N LEU A 120 -3.09 -0.64 -3.79
CA LEU A 120 -1.93 -1.22 -4.45
C LEU A 120 -2.22 -1.71 -5.89
N PRO A 121 -1.31 -1.46 -6.85
CA PRO A 121 -1.39 -2.00 -8.20
C PRO A 121 -1.03 -3.50 -8.18
N MET A 122 -2.04 -4.34 -7.91
CA MET A 122 -1.85 -5.78 -7.70
C MET A 122 -1.35 -6.53 -8.93
N ASP A 123 -1.61 -6.02 -10.13
CA ASP A 123 -1.06 -6.54 -11.39
C ASP A 123 0.47 -6.44 -11.43
N VAL A 124 1.03 -5.37 -10.87
CA VAL A 124 2.48 -5.15 -10.76
C VAL A 124 3.06 -5.97 -9.60
N LEU A 125 2.41 -5.94 -8.43
CA LEU A 125 2.93 -6.55 -7.21
C LEU A 125 2.82 -8.07 -7.19
N SER A 126 1.76 -8.65 -7.75
CA SER A 126 1.58 -10.10 -7.75
C SER A 126 2.55 -10.83 -8.69
N ASN A 127 3.12 -10.14 -9.68
CA ASN A 127 4.07 -10.73 -10.61
C ASN A 127 5.48 -10.85 -10.00
N PRO A 128 5.98 -12.04 -9.66
CA PRO A 128 7.27 -12.22 -9.00
C PRO A 128 8.48 -11.80 -9.86
N HIS A 129 8.28 -11.60 -11.17
CA HIS A 129 9.33 -11.16 -12.10
C HIS A 129 9.40 -9.64 -12.26
N THR A 130 8.47 -8.89 -11.66
CA THR A 130 8.56 -7.42 -11.62
C THR A 130 9.85 -7.01 -10.92
N PRO A 131 10.73 -6.22 -11.58
CA PRO A 131 11.96 -5.73 -10.97
C PRO A 131 11.65 -4.78 -9.81
N ASP A 132 12.62 -4.56 -8.93
CA ASP A 132 12.48 -3.56 -7.86
C ASP A 132 12.54 -2.15 -8.46
N THR A 133 11.35 -1.61 -8.76
CA THR A 133 11.15 -0.30 -9.35
C THR A 133 10.21 0.54 -8.48
N THR A 134 10.19 1.85 -8.69
CA THR A 134 9.28 2.75 -7.98
C THR A 134 7.89 2.65 -8.59
N ILE A 135 6.88 2.47 -7.74
CA ILE A 135 5.47 2.51 -8.10
C ILE A 135 4.78 3.66 -7.38
N ALA A 136 3.69 4.15 -7.98
CA ALA A 136 2.81 5.14 -7.38
C ALA A 136 1.46 4.50 -7.07
N PHE A 137 0.87 4.82 -5.91
CA PHE A 137 -0.44 4.33 -5.47
C PHE A 137 -1.08 5.25 -4.43
#